data_AF-A0A4Q2V0H0-F1
#
_entry.id   AF-A0A4Q2V0H0-F1
#
_cell.length_a   1.000
_cell.length_b   1.000
_cell.length_c   1.000
_cell.angle_alpha   90.00
_cell.angle_beta   90.00
_cell.angle_gamma   90.00
#
_symmetry.space_group_name_H-M   'P 1'
#
loop_
_entity.id
_entity.type
_entity.pdbx_description
1 polymer ?
#
loop_
_entity_poly.entity_id
_entity_poly.type
_entity_poly.pdbx_seq_one_letter_code
_entity_poly.pdbx_strand_id
1 'polypeptide(L)'
;MYAIMREFFFYVNLRQAFLLAPQYAKRISSRTVLFTSVPKECLDEDCIRSLFNGSAKKIWIAGDTKQLDKITQERDNVAMKLERGEIEWIRLCNKERIKYETKIDKEAEKTATSTSDPESGNLVTDKRPTHRTGPFGLIGQKVDTIQWCREKLEVLVPEAHIAQSNWRT
;
A
#
# COMPACT_ATOMS: atom_id res chain seq x y z
N MET A 1 39.92 30.13 -8.91
CA MET A 1 38.81 31.04 -8.54
C MET A 1 37.89 31.39 -9.73
N TYR A 2 38.43 31.79 -10.89
CA TYR A 2 37.64 32.15 -12.09
C TYR A 2 36.70 31.03 -12.61
N ALA A 3 37.20 29.79 -12.73
CA ALA A 3 36.40 28.67 -13.22
C ALA A 3 35.17 28.38 -12.34
N ILE A 4 35.33 28.47 -11.02
CA ILE A 4 34.23 28.25 -10.06
C ILE A 4 33.14 29.31 -10.25
N MET A 5 33.52 30.57 -10.43
CA MET A 5 32.56 31.65 -10.67
C MET A 5 31.82 31.47 -12.00
N ARG A 6 32.52 31.11 -13.07
CA ARG A 6 31.89 30.84 -14.38
C ARG A 6 30.85 29.72 -14.28
N GLU A 7 31.21 28.60 -13.67
CA GLU A 7 30.29 27.47 -13.49
C GLU A 7 29.12 27.81 -12.56
N PHE A 8 29.35 28.65 -11.54
CA PHE A 8 28.29 29.13 -10.66
C PHE A 8 27.26 29.98 -11.42
N PHE A 9 27.69 30.95 -12.23
CA PHE A 9 26.79 31.73 -13.08
C PHE A 9 26.04 30.85 -14.08
N PHE A 10 26.72 29.89 -14.69
CA PHE A 10 26.09 28.93 -15.59
C PHE A 10 25.02 28.09 -14.87
N TYR A 11 25.32 27.57 -13.68
CA TYR A 11 24.37 26.80 -12.87
C TYR A 11 23.15 27.62 -12.47
N VAL A 12 23.33 28.87 -12.03
CA VAL A 12 22.21 29.75 -11.64
C VAL A 12 21.27 29.96 -12.83
N ASN A 13 21.82 30.29 -14.00
CA ASN A 13 21.04 30.50 -15.22
C ASN A 13 20.33 29.23 -15.67
N LEU A 14 21.03 28.09 -15.64
CA LEU A 14 20.45 26.79 -16.02
C LEU A 14 19.31 26.40 -15.06
N ARG A 15 19.51 26.59 -13.75
CA ARG A 15 18.49 26.33 -12.73
C ARG A 15 17.28 27.24 -12.93
N GLN A 16 17.48 28.52 -13.21
CA GLN A 16 16.38 29.45 -13.45
C GLN A 16 15.59 29.07 -14.71
N ALA A 17 16.28 28.74 -15.81
CA ALA A 17 15.65 28.26 -17.04
C ALA A 17 14.85 26.97 -16.80
N PHE A 18 15.40 26.04 -16.01
CA PHE A 18 14.71 24.79 -15.64
C PHE A 18 13.45 25.04 -14.78
N LEU A 19 13.52 25.93 -13.79
CA LEU A 19 12.37 26.24 -12.93
C LEU A 19 11.24 26.98 -13.67
N LEU A 20 11.59 27.80 -14.67
CA LEU A 20 10.64 28.50 -15.53
C LEU A 20 10.02 27.60 -16.61
N ALA A 21 10.60 26.43 -16.87
CA ALA A 21 10.05 25.50 -17.84
C ALA A 21 8.61 25.11 -17.46
N PRO A 22 7.68 25.03 -18.43
CA PRO A 22 6.25 24.84 -18.16
C PRO A 22 5.95 23.52 -17.44
N GLN A 23 6.77 22.49 -17.66
CA GLN A 23 6.65 21.20 -16.99
C GLN A 23 6.90 21.34 -15.47
N TYR A 24 7.90 22.13 -15.08
CA TYR A 24 8.22 22.37 -13.68
C TYR A 24 7.22 23.33 -13.02
N ALA A 25 6.84 24.40 -13.72
CA ALA A 25 5.84 25.37 -13.23
C ALA A 25 4.46 24.70 -12.97
N LYS A 26 4.10 23.69 -13.76
CA LYS A 26 2.89 22.88 -13.55
C LYS A 26 3.03 21.81 -12.47
N ARG A 27 4.18 21.62 -11.82
CA ARG A 27 4.28 20.65 -10.72
C ARG A 27 3.46 21.11 -9.51
N ILE A 28 2.91 20.18 -8.74
CA ILE A 28 2.16 20.50 -7.51
C ILE A 28 3.09 21.18 -6.50
N SER A 29 4.31 20.69 -6.33
CA SER A 29 5.30 21.26 -5.42
C SER A 29 5.66 22.72 -5.72
N SER A 30 5.55 23.15 -6.97
CA SER A 30 5.85 24.54 -7.39
C SER A 30 4.70 25.50 -7.09
N ARG A 31 3.50 24.99 -6.78
CA ARG A 31 2.27 25.75 -6.59
C ARG A 31 1.70 25.63 -5.16
N THR A 32 2.35 24.84 -4.32
CA THR A 32 1.95 24.60 -2.92
C THR A 32 2.97 25.26 -2.00
N VAL A 33 2.48 26.01 -1.03
CA VAL A 33 3.28 26.65 0.03
C VAL A 33 2.84 26.08 1.37
N LEU A 34 3.80 25.76 2.24
CA LEU A 34 3.56 25.29 3.59
C LEU A 34 3.76 26.44 4.59
N PHE A 35 2.74 26.73 5.37
CA PHE A 35 2.82 27.67 6.49
C PHE A 35 2.92 26.89 7.80
N THR A 36 4.00 27.09 8.56
CA THR A 36 4.27 26.33 9.79
C THR A 36 3.75 27.00 11.06
N SER A 37 3.71 28.33 11.10
CA SER A 37 3.38 29.11 12.31
C SER A 37 2.14 29.99 12.08
N VAL A 38 1.00 29.36 11.83
CA VAL A 38 -0.28 30.07 11.63
C VAL A 38 -0.92 30.41 12.98
N PRO A 39 -1.36 31.66 13.22
CA PRO A 39 -2.12 32.01 14.42
C PRO A 39 -3.40 31.17 14.54
N LYS A 40 -3.78 30.78 15.75
CA LYS A 40 -4.98 29.94 16.00
C LYS A 40 -6.27 30.58 15.49
N GLU A 41 -6.33 31.90 15.49
CA GLU A 41 -7.45 32.70 14.98
C GLU A 41 -7.65 32.52 13.47
N CYS A 42 -6.57 32.25 12.74
CA CYS A 42 -6.58 32.05 11.29
C CYS A 42 -6.46 30.58 10.89
N LEU A 43 -6.65 29.63 11.83
CA LEU A 43 -6.66 28.20 11.55
C LEU A 43 -8.04 27.75 11.04
N ASP A 44 -8.57 28.49 10.08
CA ASP A 44 -9.85 28.22 9.44
C ASP A 44 -9.71 28.47 7.94
N GLU A 45 -10.41 27.68 7.13
CA GLU A 45 -10.29 27.75 5.68
C GLU A 45 -10.78 29.10 5.13
N ASP A 46 -11.84 29.66 5.71
CA ASP A 46 -12.42 30.94 5.27
C ASP A 46 -11.50 32.11 5.61
N CYS A 47 -10.89 32.09 6.81
CA CYS A 47 -9.89 33.09 7.19
C CYS A 47 -8.69 33.09 6.23
N ILE A 48 -8.13 31.91 5.94
CA ILE A 48 -6.99 31.77 5.00
C ILE A 48 -7.40 32.20 3.59
N ARG A 49 -8.59 31.82 3.14
CA ARG A 49 -9.10 32.20 1.82
C ARG A 49 -9.28 33.71 1.70
N SER A 50 -9.74 34.37 2.76
CA SER A 50 -9.88 35.83 2.82
C SER A 50 -8.51 36.53 2.77
N LEU A 51 -7.50 36.03 3.50
CA LEU A 51 -6.13 36.59 3.51
C LEU A 51 -5.50 36.63 2.12
N PHE A 52 -5.77 35.63 1.28
CA PHE A 52 -5.25 35.54 -0.10
C PHE A 52 -6.20 36.09 -1.16
N ASN A 53 -7.26 36.82 -0.76
CA ASN A 53 -8.26 37.40 -1.66
C ASN A 53 -8.81 36.38 -2.69
N GLY A 54 -9.01 35.12 -2.28
CA GLY A 54 -9.50 34.06 -3.17
C GLY A 54 -8.50 33.52 -4.20
N SER A 55 -7.23 33.94 -4.17
CA SER A 55 -6.19 33.41 -5.07
C SER A 55 -5.79 31.96 -4.73
N ALA A 56 -6.04 31.54 -3.48
CA ALA A 56 -5.78 30.17 -3.04
C ALA A 56 -6.83 29.20 -3.60
N LYS A 57 -6.39 28.24 -4.43
CA LYS A 57 -7.29 27.26 -5.07
C LYS A 57 -7.72 26.12 -4.13
N LYS A 58 -6.78 25.59 -3.35
CA LYS A 58 -7.00 24.49 -2.40
C LYS A 58 -6.28 24.83 -1.10
N ILE A 59 -6.95 24.59 0.02
CA ILE A 59 -6.43 24.80 1.37
C ILE A 59 -6.45 23.43 2.04
N TRP A 60 -5.42 23.14 2.83
CA TRP A 60 -5.29 21.90 3.58
C TRP A 60 -4.81 22.25 4.98
N ILE A 61 -5.63 21.94 5.99
CA ILE A 61 -5.24 22.11 7.39
C ILE A 61 -4.64 20.78 7.86
N ALA A 62 -3.38 20.82 8.30
CA ALA A 62 -2.69 19.66 8.84
C ALA A 62 -2.94 19.58 10.35
N GLY A 63 -3.68 18.56 10.81
CA GLY A 63 -3.82 18.25 12.24
C GLY A 63 -2.90 17.10 12.69
N ASP A 64 -3.23 16.47 13.83
CA ASP A 64 -2.60 15.23 14.27
C ASP A 64 -3.24 13.97 13.65
N THR A 65 -2.57 13.33 12.69
CA THR A 65 -3.01 12.09 12.05
C THR A 65 -2.47 10.82 12.70
N LYS A 66 -1.72 10.89 13.81
CA LYS A 66 -0.99 9.72 14.34
C LYS A 66 -1.85 8.49 14.59
N GLN A 67 -3.07 8.67 15.11
CA GLN A 67 -3.99 7.55 15.35
C GLN A 67 -4.53 6.97 14.04
N LEU A 68 -4.91 7.84 13.11
CA LEU A 68 -5.36 7.45 11.77
C LEU A 68 -4.26 6.70 10.99
N ASP A 69 -3.02 7.18 11.08
CA ASP A 69 -1.86 6.56 10.44
C ASP A 69 -1.61 5.16 11.00
N LYS A 70 -1.73 4.97 12.31
CA LYS A 70 -1.61 3.63 12.94
C LYS A 70 -2.66 2.68 12.40
N ILE A 71 -3.94 3.06 12.40
CA ILE A 71 -5.03 2.21 11.89
C ILE A 71 -4.81 1.86 10.42
N THR A 72 -4.42 2.85 9.61
CA THR A 72 -4.15 2.66 8.18
C THR A 72 -2.95 1.73 7.95
N GLN A 73 -1.87 1.92 8.70
CA GLN A 73 -0.70 1.06 8.63
C GLN A 73 -1.01 -0.38 9.08
N GLU A 74 -1.80 -0.55 10.14
CA GLU A 74 -2.24 -1.87 10.59
C GLU A 74 -3.07 -2.59 9.50
N ARG A 75 -4.02 -1.88 8.88
CA ARG A 75 -4.78 -2.40 7.74
C ARG A 75 -3.86 -2.82 6.59
N ASP A 76 -2.93 -1.96 6.18
CA ASP A 76 -2.03 -2.21 5.06
C ASP A 76 -1.09 -3.40 5.34
N ASN A 77 -0.60 -3.52 6.57
CA ASN A 77 0.22 -4.65 7.00
C ASN A 77 -0.56 -5.98 6.94
N VAL A 78 -1.83 -5.98 7.37
CA VAL A 78 -2.68 -7.17 7.29
C VAL A 78 -3.02 -7.51 5.83
N ALA A 79 -3.29 -6.51 5.00
CA ALA A 79 -3.53 -6.69 3.56
C ALA A 79 -2.32 -7.30 2.85
N MET A 80 -1.11 -6.75 3.06
CA MET A 80 0.12 -7.33 2.50
C MET A 80 0.37 -8.75 3.00
N LYS A 81 0.03 -9.05 4.26
CA LYS A 81 0.16 -10.40 4.83
C LYS A 81 -0.83 -11.38 4.18
N LEU A 82 -2.06 -10.94 3.90
CA LEU A 82 -3.06 -11.71 3.16
C LEU A 82 -2.55 -12.04 1.75
N GLU A 83 -2.09 -11.04 1.01
CA GLU A 83 -1.55 -11.22 -0.35
C GLU A 83 -0.39 -12.22 -0.36
N ARG A 84 0.55 -12.12 0.58
CA ARG A 84 1.66 -13.08 0.71
C ARG A 84 1.15 -14.50 0.95
N GLY A 85 0.21 -14.66 1.89
CA GLY A 85 -0.37 -15.96 2.21
C GLY A 85 -1.11 -16.59 1.02
N GLU A 86 -1.90 -15.80 0.29
CA GLU A 86 -2.62 -16.26 -0.90
C GLU A 86 -1.65 -16.62 -2.04
N ILE A 87 -0.61 -15.81 -2.29
CA ILE A 87 0.42 -16.11 -3.30
C ILE A 87 1.16 -17.41 -2.97
N GLU A 88 1.53 -17.61 -1.70
CA GLU A 88 2.18 -18.86 -1.25
C GLU A 88 1.27 -20.07 -1.46
N TRP A 89 -0.01 -19.94 -1.11
CA TRP A 89 -0.99 -21.01 -1.30
C TRP A 89 -1.20 -21.33 -2.78
N ILE A 90 -1.37 -20.32 -3.64
CA ILE A 90 -1.48 -20.49 -5.10
C ILE A 90 -0.23 -21.17 -5.67
N ARG A 91 0.98 -20.78 -5.23
CA ARG A 91 2.23 -21.43 -5.65
C ARG A 91 2.27 -22.90 -5.24
N LEU A 92 1.78 -23.25 -4.06
CA LEU A 92 1.69 -24.64 -3.62
C LEU A 92 0.68 -25.42 -4.47
N CYS A 93 -0.52 -24.88 -4.69
CA CYS A 93 -1.54 -25.49 -5.56
C CYS A 93 -0.98 -25.76 -6.96
N ASN A 94 -0.32 -24.77 -7.56
CA ASN A 94 0.27 -24.90 -8.90
C ASN A 94 1.40 -25.92 -8.94
N LYS A 95 2.25 -25.98 -7.91
CA LYS A 95 3.30 -27.01 -7.81
C LYS A 95 2.72 -28.41 -7.74
N GLU A 96 1.66 -28.62 -6.95
CA GLU A 96 1.00 -29.92 -6.89
C GLU A 96 0.34 -30.26 -8.22
N ARG A 97 -0.37 -29.32 -8.86
CA ARG A 97 -0.96 -29.50 -10.20
C ARG A 97 0.08 -29.95 -11.23
N ILE A 98 1.21 -29.24 -11.34
CA ILE A 98 2.28 -29.60 -12.28
C ILE A 98 2.83 -31.00 -11.99
N LYS A 99 2.98 -31.39 -10.71
CA LYS A 99 3.40 -32.75 -10.34
C LYS A 99 2.39 -33.81 -10.78
N TYR A 100 1.09 -33.54 -10.65
CA TYR A 100 0.05 -34.46 -11.11
C TYR A 100 0.08 -34.59 -12.64
N GLU A 101 0.13 -33.48 -13.38
CA GLU A 101 0.26 -33.48 -14.85
C GLU A 101 1.50 -34.25 -15.32
N THR A 102 2.67 -33.99 -14.71
CA THR A 102 3.92 -34.71 -15.05
C THR A 102 3.88 -36.20 -14.70
N LYS A 103 3.10 -36.60 -13.68
CA LYS A 103 2.91 -38.01 -13.33
C LYS A 103 1.97 -38.69 -14.33
N ILE A 104 0.89 -38.01 -14.72
CA ILE A 104 -0.04 -38.48 -15.75
C ILE A 104 0.68 -38.67 -17.07
N ASP A 105 1.54 -37.74 -17.50
CA ASP A 105 2.32 -37.89 -18.74
C ASP A 105 3.29 -39.09 -18.69
N LYS A 106 3.82 -39.42 -17.51
CA LYS A 106 4.69 -40.58 -17.28
C LYS A 106 3.94 -41.90 -17.13
N GLU A 107 2.69 -41.87 -16.70
CA GLU A 107 1.81 -43.04 -16.54
C GLU A 107 1.00 -43.33 -17.82
N ALA A 108 0.71 -42.32 -18.64
CA ALA A 108 0.11 -42.45 -19.97
C ALA A 108 1.02 -43.20 -20.95
N GLU A 109 2.34 -43.16 -20.74
CA GLU A 109 3.31 -44.00 -21.48
C GLU A 109 3.36 -45.45 -20.97
N LYS A 110 2.72 -45.77 -19.83
CA LYS A 110 2.86 -47.08 -19.18
C LYS A 110 1.62 -47.93 -19.06
N THR A 111 0.40 -47.43 -19.01
CA THR A 111 -0.79 -48.29 -19.18
C THR A 111 -2.08 -47.49 -19.21
N ALA A 112 -2.88 -47.72 -20.26
CA ALA A 112 -4.32 -47.60 -20.17
C ALA A 112 -4.83 -48.40 -18.95
N THR A 113 -5.82 -47.86 -18.23
CA THR A 113 -6.59 -48.44 -17.11
C THR A 113 -6.21 -47.92 -15.72
N SER A 114 -6.79 -46.78 -15.33
CA SER A 114 -7.66 -46.68 -14.15
C SER A 114 -8.20 -45.26 -14.05
N THR A 115 -9.51 -45.15 -14.25
CA THR A 115 -10.31 -43.95 -14.00
C THR A 115 -10.18 -43.55 -12.53
N SER A 116 -9.43 -42.49 -12.25
CA SER A 116 -9.64 -41.68 -11.06
C SER A 116 -9.97 -40.27 -11.54
N ASP A 117 -11.15 -39.81 -11.16
CA ASP A 117 -11.70 -38.52 -11.57
C ASP A 117 -10.70 -37.38 -11.32
N PRO A 118 -10.33 -36.59 -12.34
CA PRO A 118 -9.49 -35.41 -12.17
C PRO A 118 -10.23 -34.23 -11.50
N GLU A 119 -11.45 -34.45 -10.99
CA GLU A 119 -12.33 -33.42 -10.45
C GLU A 119 -12.34 -33.35 -8.91
N SER A 120 -11.38 -33.99 -8.23
CA SER A 120 -11.20 -33.76 -6.80
C SER A 120 -10.35 -32.52 -6.56
N GLY A 121 -10.99 -31.36 -6.58
CA GLY A 121 -10.47 -30.07 -6.08
C GLY A 121 -10.10 -30.05 -4.58
N ASN A 122 -9.94 -31.23 -3.96
CA ASN A 122 -9.70 -31.47 -2.53
C ASN A 122 -8.22 -31.58 -2.15
N LEU A 123 -7.28 -31.58 -3.09
CA LEU A 123 -5.88 -31.91 -2.78
C LEU A 123 -5.08 -30.79 -2.09
N VAL A 124 -5.65 -29.59 -1.90
CA VAL A 124 -4.89 -28.44 -1.34
C VAL A 124 -5.63 -27.69 -0.23
N THR A 125 -6.62 -28.31 0.41
CA THR A 125 -7.25 -27.75 1.61
C THR A 125 -6.35 -27.84 2.83
N ASP A 126 -5.54 -28.90 2.93
CA ASP A 126 -4.83 -29.23 4.17
C ASP A 126 -3.48 -28.50 4.35
N LYS A 127 -2.93 -27.93 3.28
CA LYS A 127 -1.63 -27.23 3.28
C LYS A 127 -1.78 -25.70 3.23
N ARG A 128 -2.79 -25.15 3.90
CA ARG A 128 -2.95 -23.70 3.98
C ARG A 128 -1.85 -23.06 4.83
N PRO A 129 -1.36 -21.87 4.46
CA PRO A 129 -0.37 -21.15 5.25
C PRO A 129 -0.94 -20.82 6.63
N THR A 130 -0.19 -21.14 7.67
CA THR A 130 -0.58 -20.90 9.06
C THR A 130 0.49 -20.06 9.76
N HIS A 131 0.08 -19.23 10.71
CA HIS A 131 0.99 -18.48 11.55
C HIS A 131 0.53 -18.54 13.01
N ARG A 132 1.41 -18.14 13.94
CA ARG A 132 1.04 -17.94 15.34
C ARG A 132 0.84 -16.46 15.62
N THR A 133 -0.22 -16.13 16.36
CA THR A 133 -0.63 -14.75 16.65
C THR A 133 0.27 -14.01 17.64
N GLY A 134 1.06 -14.72 18.45
CA GLY A 134 1.93 -14.08 19.44
C GLY A 134 3.28 -13.62 18.88
N PRO A 135 4.13 -13.03 19.75
CA PRO A 135 5.36 -12.36 19.34
C PRO A 135 6.31 -13.31 18.62
N PHE A 136 6.97 -12.78 17.58
CA PHE A 136 7.91 -13.48 16.70
C PHE A 136 7.34 -14.73 15.99
N GLY A 137 6.02 -14.96 16.03
CA GLY A 137 5.41 -16.16 15.47
C GLY A 137 5.76 -17.44 16.24
N LEU A 138 6.31 -17.34 17.45
CA LEU A 138 6.77 -18.48 18.25
C LEU A 138 5.77 -18.87 19.33
N ILE A 139 5.06 -17.90 19.89
CA ILE A 139 4.12 -18.08 21.01
C ILE A 139 2.68 -17.83 20.51
N GLY A 140 1.70 -18.55 21.06
CA GLY A 140 0.27 -18.34 20.77
C GLY A 140 -0.39 -19.38 19.87
N GLN A 141 -1.68 -19.16 19.59
CA GLN A 141 -2.53 -20.08 18.82
C GLN A 141 -2.10 -20.13 17.35
N LYS A 142 -2.04 -21.33 16.79
CA LYS A 142 -1.83 -21.55 15.36
C LYS A 142 -3.14 -21.30 14.63
N VAL A 143 -3.16 -20.31 13.75
CA VAL A 143 -4.34 -19.91 12.98
C VAL A 143 -4.04 -19.97 11.48
N ASP A 144 -5.08 -20.19 10.66
CA ASP A 144 -5.00 -20.02 9.21
C ASP A 144 -4.75 -18.54 8.91
N THR A 145 -3.65 -18.25 8.23
CA THR A 145 -3.22 -16.88 7.94
C THR A 145 -4.22 -16.16 7.05
N ILE A 146 -4.82 -16.86 6.07
CA ILE A 146 -5.74 -16.25 5.11
C ILE A 146 -7.05 -15.89 5.81
N GLN A 147 -7.64 -16.85 6.53
CA GLN A 147 -8.91 -16.62 7.23
C GLN A 147 -8.77 -15.53 8.31
N TRP A 148 -7.70 -15.59 9.11
CA TRP A 148 -7.42 -14.59 10.13
C TRP A 148 -7.27 -13.18 9.53
N CYS A 149 -6.54 -13.04 8.42
CA CYS A 149 -6.38 -11.75 7.76
C CYS A 149 -7.71 -11.21 7.20
N ARG A 150 -8.58 -12.08 6.66
CA ARG A 150 -9.90 -11.68 6.15
C ARG A 150 -10.79 -11.12 7.25
N GLU A 151 -10.93 -11.87 8.35
CA GLU A 151 -11.72 -11.43 9.53
C GLU A 151 -11.16 -10.13 10.10
N LYS A 152 -9.83 -10.01 10.18
CA LYS A 152 -9.20 -8.79 10.70
C LYS A 152 -9.40 -7.59 9.77
N LEU A 153 -9.36 -7.77 8.45
CA LEU A 153 -9.64 -6.72 7.47
C LEU A 153 -11.10 -6.28 7.48
N GLU A 154 -12.02 -7.21 7.70
CA GLU A 154 -13.46 -6.89 7.83
C GLU A 154 -13.73 -5.89 8.95
N VAL A 155 -12.93 -5.91 10.02
CA VAL A 155 -12.99 -4.93 11.12
C VAL A 155 -12.18 -3.66 10.82
N LEU A 156 -10.95 -3.80 10.33
CA LEU A 156 -10.03 -2.67 10.15
C LEU A 156 -10.44 -1.73 9.00
N VAL A 157 -11.04 -2.24 7.94
CA VAL A 157 -11.48 -1.43 6.79
C VAL A 157 -12.54 -0.40 7.17
N PRO A 158 -13.66 -0.77 7.81
CA PRO A 158 -14.65 0.21 8.24
C PRO A 158 -14.09 1.16 9.31
N GLU A 159 -13.28 0.65 10.24
CA GLU A 159 -12.62 1.49 11.26
C GLU A 159 -11.74 2.58 10.62
N ALA A 160 -10.89 2.20 9.65
CA ALA A 160 -10.08 3.14 8.88
C ALA A 160 -10.94 4.15 8.12
N HIS A 161 -12.05 3.71 7.51
CA HIS A 161 -12.95 4.59 6.78
C HIS A 161 -13.63 5.61 7.71
N ILE A 162 -14.09 5.16 8.88
CA ILE A 162 -14.68 6.03 9.91
C ILE A 162 -13.64 7.06 10.38
N ALA A 163 -12.43 6.61 10.72
CA ALA A 163 -11.35 7.50 11.14
C ALA A 163 -11.00 8.54 10.05
N GLN A 164 -10.99 8.16 8.77
CA GLN A 164 -10.78 9.08 7.64
C GLN A 164 -11.93 10.06 7.45
N SER A 165 -13.18 9.64 7.67
CA SER A 165 -14.33 10.53 7.57
C SER A 165 -14.34 11.56 8.69
N ASN A 166 -14.10 11.13 9.93
CA ASN A 166 -13.99 12.00 11.10
C ASN A 166 -12.86 13.02 10.97
N TRP A 167 -11.80 12.69 10.23
CA TRP A 167 -10.72 13.63 9.95
C TRP A 167 -11.10 14.74 8.95
N ARG A 168 -11.99 14.43 8.00
CA ARG A 168 -12.40 15.38 6.96
C ARG A 168 -13.52 16.32 7.41
N THR A 169 -14.14 16.03 8.55
CA THR A 169 -15.21 16.83 9.16
C THR A 169 -14.64 17.67 10.27
#